data_AF-A0A848XW90-F1
#
_entry.id   AF-A0A848XW90-F1
#
_cell.length_a   1.000
_cell.length_b   1.000
_cell.length_c   1.000
_cell.angle_alpha   90.00
_cell.angle_beta   90.00
_cell.angle_gamma   90.00
#
_symmetry.space_group_name_H-M   'P 1'
#
loop_
_entity.id
_entity.type
_entity.pdbx_description
1 polymer ?
#
loop_
_entity_poly.entity_id
_entity_poly.type
_entity_poly.pdbx_seq_one_letter_code
_entity_poly.pdbx_strand_id
1 'polypeptide(L)'
;MATTVQDVSPKPVLRYRIRTGMFAWMLHRLTGLALVGYLIVHVWGLKAMTDPDAYNYLITKYHGPLFKIGEFLLLGAVIYHALNGLRIVLIDFVGWSPNQKKLFWTLGAVAAVLFAVGGYPSIAALLDYLGS
;
A
#
# COMPACT_ATOMS: atom_id res chain seq x y z
N MET A 1 5.37 48.36 -46.11
CA MET A 1 5.51 48.06 -44.67
C MET A 1 4.77 46.74 -44.44
N ALA A 2 5.47 45.62 -44.38
CA ALA A 2 4.87 44.28 -44.26
C ALA A 2 5.00 43.80 -42.81
N THR A 3 3.89 43.49 -42.16
CA THR A 3 3.84 42.97 -40.79
C THR A 3 3.99 41.45 -40.83
N THR A 4 5.08 40.92 -40.27
CA THR A 4 5.29 39.48 -40.13
C THR A 4 4.46 38.94 -38.97
N VAL A 5 3.48 38.09 -39.26
CA VAL A 5 2.71 37.36 -38.25
C VAL A 5 3.61 36.27 -37.67
N GLN A 6 3.94 36.38 -36.39
CA GLN A 6 4.64 35.32 -35.66
C GLN A 6 3.70 34.12 -35.51
N ASP A 7 4.07 32.99 -36.11
CA ASP A 7 3.45 31.71 -35.77
C ASP A 7 3.84 31.38 -34.32
N VAL A 8 2.83 31.16 -33.48
CA VAL A 8 3.02 30.65 -32.12
C VAL A 8 2.54 29.20 -32.14
N SER A 9 3.45 28.26 -32.41
CA SER A 9 3.15 26.84 -32.23
C SER A 9 2.64 26.60 -30.79
N PRO A 10 1.43 26.03 -30.60
CA PRO A 10 0.90 25.80 -29.26
C PRO A 10 1.78 24.79 -28.54
N LYS A 11 2.42 25.22 -27.45
CA LYS A 11 3.14 24.32 -26.55
C LYS A 11 2.14 23.26 -26.07
N PRO A 12 2.39 21.95 -26.27
CA PRO A 12 1.45 20.93 -25.81
C PRO A 12 1.30 21.04 -24.29
N VAL A 13 0.13 21.51 -23.86
CA VAL A 13 -0.19 21.88 -22.47
C VAL A 13 -0.27 20.68 -21.51
N LEU A 14 -0.11 19.46 -22.03
CA LEU A 14 -0.30 18.23 -21.26
C LEU A 14 0.79 17.18 -21.53
N ARG A 15 2.02 17.46 -21.09
CA ARG A 15 3.06 16.42 -20.97
C ARG A 15 3.24 16.09 -19.48
N TYR A 16 2.25 15.44 -18.88
CA TYR A 16 2.35 14.97 -17.50
C TYR A 16 3.38 13.85 -17.41
N ARG A 17 4.59 14.18 -16.98
CA ARG A 17 5.67 13.21 -16.79
C ARG A 17 5.44 12.55 -15.44
N ILE A 18 4.89 11.34 -15.43
CA ILE A 18 4.64 10.60 -14.19
C ILE A 18 5.98 10.39 -13.47
N ARG A 19 6.19 11.10 -12.37
CA ARG A 19 7.38 10.95 -11.53
C ARG A 19 7.11 9.84 -10.51
N THR A 20 8.16 9.12 -10.12
CA THR A 20 8.08 8.05 -9.11
C THR A 20 7.43 8.50 -7.80
N GLY A 21 7.62 9.75 -7.39
CA GLY A 21 6.96 10.32 -6.22
C GLY A 21 5.43 10.45 -6.34
N MET A 22 4.90 10.61 -7.55
CA MET A 22 3.45 10.71 -7.80
C MET A 22 2.76 9.36 -7.63
N PHE A 23 3.40 8.28 -8.10
CA PHE A 23 2.94 6.91 -7.84
C PHE A 23 2.96 6.60 -6.35
N ALA A 24 4.04 6.97 -5.64
CA ALA A 24 4.12 6.71 -4.20
C ALA A 24 3.00 7.43 -3.42
N TRP A 25 2.75 8.69 -3.76
CA TRP A 25 1.63 9.43 -3.17
C TRP A 25 0.27 8.80 -3.46
N MET A 26 0.04 8.35 -4.70
CA MET A 26 -1.24 7.74 -5.09
C MET A 26 -1.46 6.40 -4.40
N LEU A 27 -0.43 5.55 -4.34
CA LEU A 27 -0.47 4.29 -3.61
C LEU A 27 -0.70 4.50 -2.12
N HIS A 28 -0.15 5.56 -1.52
CA HIS A 28 -0.34 5.83 -0.08
C HIS A 28 -1.81 6.12 0.24
N ARG A 29 -2.49 6.88 -0.63
CA ARG A 29 -3.93 7.13 -0.51
C ARG A 29 -4.77 5.89 -0.77
N LEU A 30 -4.44 5.14 -1.82
CA LEU A 30 -5.17 3.92 -2.19
C LEU A 30 -5.06 2.86 -1.08
N THR A 31 -3.87 2.64 -0.54
CA THR A 31 -3.65 1.74 0.60
C THR A 31 -4.39 2.21 1.84
N GLY A 32 -4.40 3.52 2.13
CA GLY A 32 -5.19 4.06 3.24
C GLY A 32 -6.69 3.78 3.11
N LEU A 33 -7.25 3.98 1.91
CA LEU A 33 -8.66 3.67 1.65
C LEU A 33 -8.95 2.17 1.78
N ALA A 34 -8.05 1.31 1.27
CA ALA A 34 -8.16 -0.14 1.42
C ALA A 34 -8.13 -0.56 2.90
N LEU A 35 -7.27 0.06 3.72
CA LEU A 35 -7.20 -0.21 5.17
C LEU A 35 -8.47 0.22 5.90
N VAL A 36 -9.06 1.36 5.56
CA VAL A 36 -10.35 1.78 6.13
C VAL A 36 -11.44 0.76 5.81
N GLY A 37 -11.53 0.32 4.55
CA GLY A 37 -12.48 -0.73 4.14
C GLY A 37 -12.26 -2.04 4.89
N TYR A 38 -10.99 -2.46 5.01
CA TYR A 38 -10.61 -3.63 5.79
C TYR A 38 -11.04 -3.50 7.26
N LEU A 39 -10.81 -2.35 7.91
CA LEU A 39 -11.17 -2.14 9.31
C LEU A 39 -12.68 -2.29 9.56
N ILE A 40 -13.52 -1.82 8.64
CA ILE A 40 -14.98 -1.99 8.73
C ILE A 40 -15.36 -3.47 8.73
N VAL A 41 -14.87 -4.22 7.75
CA VAL A 41 -15.12 -5.67 7.64
C VAL A 41 -14.53 -6.43 8.82
N HIS A 42 -13.33 -6.04 9.27
CA HIS A 42 -12.62 -6.67 10.37
C HIS A 42 -13.38 -6.52 11.69
N VAL A 43 -13.79 -5.31 12.04
CA VAL A 43 -14.56 -5.04 13.26
C VAL A 43 -15.93 -5.72 13.21
N TRP A 44 -16.55 -5.79 12.04
CA TRP A 44 -17.80 -6.55 11.89
C TRP A 44 -17.59 -8.06 12.10
N GLY A 45 -16.50 -8.63 11.58
CA GLY A 45 -16.12 -10.03 11.80
C GLY A 45 -15.88 -10.37 13.27
N LEU A 46 -15.30 -9.45 14.06
CA LEU A 46 -15.11 -9.64 15.50
C LEU A 46 -16.43 -9.87 16.27
N LYS A 47 -17.57 -9.41 15.74
CA LYS A 47 -18.88 -9.67 16.38
C LYS A 47 -19.22 -11.15 16.45
N ALA A 48 -18.73 -11.96 15.52
CA ALA A 48 -19.00 -13.40 15.54
C ALA A 48 -18.29 -14.14 16.68
N MET A 49 -17.35 -13.50 17.39
CA MET A 49 -16.72 -14.09 18.58
C MET A 49 -17.68 -14.28 19.75
N THR A 50 -18.88 -13.68 19.71
CA THR A 50 -19.88 -13.84 20.79
C THR A 50 -20.75 -15.08 20.65
N ASP A 51 -20.74 -15.74 19.48
CA ASP A 51 -21.56 -16.93 19.19
C ASP A 51 -20.65 -18.05 18.65
N PRO A 52 -20.55 -19.20 19.36
CA PRO A 52 -19.71 -20.32 18.93
C PRO A 52 -20.00 -20.83 17.51
N ASP A 53 -21.27 -20.85 17.10
CA ASP A 53 -21.65 -21.38 15.78
C ASP A 53 -21.28 -20.40 14.66
N ALA A 54 -21.52 -19.10 14.89
CA ALA A 54 -21.08 -18.04 13.98
C ALA A 54 -19.54 -17.97 13.87
N TYR A 55 -18.83 -18.18 14.98
CA TYR A 55 -17.38 -18.25 15.01
C TYR A 55 -16.83 -19.43 14.21
N ASN A 56 -17.37 -20.63 14.42
CA ASN A 56 -16.95 -21.84 13.71
C ASN A 56 -17.19 -21.75 12.18
N TYR A 57 -18.28 -21.11 11.77
CA TYR A 57 -18.55 -20.84 10.36
C TYR A 57 -17.51 -19.87 9.76
N LEU A 58 -17.19 -18.78 10.46
CA LEU A 58 -16.24 -17.79 9.97
C LEU A 58 -14.80 -18.29 9.97
N ILE A 59 -14.34 -19.00 11.02
CA ILE A 59 -12.97 -19.53 11.07
C ILE A 59 -12.71 -20.50 9.91
N THR A 60 -13.71 -21.32 9.56
CA THR A 60 -13.63 -22.21 8.38
C THR A 60 -13.43 -21.42 7.08
N LYS A 61 -14.08 -20.26 6.94
CA LYS A 61 -13.85 -19.36 5.79
C LYS A 61 -12.48 -18.68 5.83
N TYR A 62 -11.99 -18.26 7.00
CA TYR A 62 -10.68 -17.63 7.15
C TYR A 62 -9.53 -18.55 6.75
N HIS A 63 -9.70 -19.86 6.89
CA HIS A 63 -8.72 -20.86 6.42
C HIS A 63 -8.70 -21.04 4.89
N GLY A 64 -9.63 -20.40 4.16
CA GLY A 64 -9.70 -20.47 2.71
C GLY A 64 -8.54 -19.76 2.00
N PRO A 65 -8.17 -20.19 0.78
CA PRO A 65 -7.03 -19.63 0.03
C PRO A 65 -7.20 -18.14 -0.30
N LEU A 66 -8.44 -17.69 -0.49
CA LEU A 66 -8.75 -16.27 -0.75
C LEU A 66 -8.34 -15.37 0.44
N PHE A 67 -8.55 -15.84 1.67
CA PHE A 67 -8.17 -15.08 2.87
C PHE A 67 -6.66 -15.02 3.04
N LYS A 68 -5.93 -16.12 2.78
CA LYS A 68 -4.46 -16.13 2.79
C LYS A 68 -3.85 -15.12 1.82
N ILE A 69 -4.39 -15.02 0.60
CA ILE A 69 -3.97 -14.01 -0.39
C ILE A 69 -4.31 -12.60 0.12
N GLY A 70 -5.51 -12.43 0.68
CA GLY A 70 -5.96 -11.17 1.27
C GLY A 70 -5.04 -10.69 2.40
N GLU A 71 -4.65 -11.57 3.31
CA GLU A 71 -3.71 -11.28 4.40
C GLU A 71 -2.33 -10.86 3.88
N PHE A 72 -1.83 -11.52 2.84
CA PHE A 72 -0.55 -11.14 2.23
C PHE A 72 -0.61 -9.74 1.57
N LEU A 73 -1.67 -9.45 0.82
CA LEU A 73 -1.87 -8.12 0.22
C LEU A 73 -2.08 -7.05 1.29
N LEU A 74 -2.84 -7.37 2.35
CA LEU A 74 -3.08 -6.49 3.47
C LEU A 74 -1.78 -6.16 4.21
N LEU A 75 -0.92 -7.15 4.47
CA LEU A 75 0.38 -6.95 5.08
C LEU A 75 1.22 -5.94 4.28
N GLY A 76 1.24 -6.09 2.95
CA GLY A 76 1.90 -5.14 2.05
C GLY A 76 1.30 -3.74 2.13
N ALA A 77 -0.02 -3.63 2.13
CA ALA A 77 -0.73 -2.36 2.24
C ALA A 77 -0.43 -1.64 3.58
N VAL A 78 -0.45 -2.37 4.70
CA VAL A 78 -0.16 -1.83 6.04
C VAL A 78 1.28 -1.31 6.12
N ILE A 79 2.26 -2.15 5.76
CA ILE A 79 3.69 -1.79 5.82
C ILE A 79 3.96 -0.56 4.95
N TYR A 80 3.46 -0.58 3.73
CA TYR A 80 3.61 0.53 2.81
C TYR A 80 2.97 1.82 3.36
N HIS A 81 1.73 1.74 3.84
CA HIS A 81 1.00 2.89 4.35
C HIS A 81 1.68 3.48 5.59
N ALA A 82 2.05 2.64 6.55
CA ALA A 82 2.70 3.06 7.80
C ALA A 82 4.06 3.71 7.56
N LEU A 83 4.92 3.12 6.73
CA LEU A 83 6.27 3.67 6.48
C LEU A 83 6.23 4.94 5.63
N ASN A 84 5.33 5.03 4.66
CA ASN A 84 5.15 6.28 3.90
C ASN A 84 4.52 7.38 4.76
N GLY A 85 3.59 7.05 5.65
CA GLY A 85 3.04 7.99 6.64
C GLY A 85 4.12 8.48 7.59
N LEU A 86 4.94 7.56 8.14
CA LEU A 86 6.06 7.89 9.00
C LEU A 86 7.05 8.84 8.31
N ARG A 87 7.36 8.62 7.02
CA ARG A 87 8.20 9.54 6.23
C ARG A 87 7.66 10.96 6.26
N ILE A 88 6.36 11.13 6.02
CA ILE A 88 5.71 12.45 5.98
C ILE A 88 5.76 13.09 7.37
N VAL A 89 5.44 12.33 8.42
CA VAL A 89 5.51 12.81 9.81
C VAL A 89 6.94 13.27 10.18
N LEU A 90 7.97 12.50 9.83
CA LEU A 90 9.37 12.87 10.12
C LEU A 90 9.80 14.14 9.39
N ILE A 91 9.35 14.34 8.15
CA ILE A 91 9.68 15.55 7.38
C ILE A 91 8.94 16.77 7.94
N ASP A 92 7.64 16.63 8.18
CA ASP A 92 6.76 17.77 8.49
C ASP A 92 6.80 18.17 9.97
N PHE A 93 6.88 17.21 10.90
CA PHE A 93 6.89 17.49 12.35
C PHE A 93 8.28 17.63 12.94
N VAL A 94 9.25 16.83 12.48
CA VAL A 94 10.62 16.82 13.05
C VAL A 94 11.56 17.76 12.26
N GLY A 95 11.10 18.30 11.13
CA GLY A 95 11.95 19.09 10.23
C GLY A 95 13.11 18.28 9.64
N TRP A 96 13.04 16.95 9.75
CA TRP A 96 14.11 16.07 9.29
C TRP A 96 14.05 15.98 7.77
N SER A 97 14.87 16.82 7.11
CA SER A 97 14.99 16.89 5.65
C SER A 97 16.35 16.35 5.17
N PRO A 98 16.64 15.05 5.34
CA PRO A 98 17.77 14.44 4.66
C PRO A 98 17.44 14.35 3.16
N ASN A 99 18.45 14.07 2.33
CA ASN A 99 18.27 13.83 0.89
C ASN A 99 17.03 12.97 0.62
N GLN A 100 15.96 13.57 0.08
CA GLN A 100 14.64 12.93 0.00
C GLN A 100 14.65 11.61 -0.78
N LYS A 101 15.57 11.48 -1.76
CA LYS A 101 15.83 10.22 -2.46
C LYS A 101 16.37 9.13 -1.54
N LYS A 102 17.35 9.45 -0.67
CA LYS A 102 17.93 8.47 0.28
C LYS A 102 16.90 8.03 1.30
N LEU A 103 16.09 8.95 1.83
CA LEU A 103 15.03 8.61 2.79
C LEU A 103 13.96 7.70 2.17
N PHE A 104 13.55 7.98 0.93
CA PHE A 104 12.60 7.14 0.20
C PHE A 104 13.14 5.72 -0.01
N TRP A 105 14.39 5.58 -0.46
CA TRP A 105 15.01 4.27 -0.69
C TRP A 105 15.28 3.49 0.59
N THR A 106 15.71 4.15 1.66
CA THR A 106 15.94 3.48 2.97
C THR A 106 14.64 2.97 3.57
N LEU A 107 13.58 3.80 3.60
CA LEU A 107 12.26 3.36 4.06
C LEU A 107 11.66 2.29 3.13
N GLY A 108 11.90 2.38 1.82
CA GLY A 108 11.52 1.34 0.88
C GLY A 108 12.24 0.01 1.12
N ALA A 109 13.53 0.05 1.45
CA ALA A 109 14.30 -1.14 1.81
C ALA A 109 13.80 -1.76 3.12
N VAL A 110 13.51 -0.94 4.14
CA VAL A 110 12.89 -1.41 5.39
C VAL A 110 11.52 -2.03 5.13
N ALA A 111 10.71 -1.41 4.27
CA ALA A 111 9.41 -1.95 3.86
C ALA A 111 9.56 -3.33 3.21
N ALA A 112 10.51 -3.47 2.28
CA ALA A 112 10.77 -4.72 1.59
C ALA A 112 11.25 -5.83 2.55
N VAL A 113 12.12 -5.50 3.50
CA VAL A 113 12.59 -6.46 4.51
C VAL A 113 11.44 -6.89 5.42
N LEU A 114 10.65 -5.96 5.95
CA LEU A 114 9.49 -6.28 6.79
C LEU A 114 8.46 -7.12 6.03
N PHE A 115 8.24 -6.81 4.76
CA PHE A 115 7.34 -7.58 3.91
C PHE A 115 7.88 -8.98 3.61
N ALA A 116 9.19 -9.13 3.38
CA ALA A 116 9.81 -10.43 3.16
C ALA A 116 9.77 -11.29 4.43
N VAL A 117 10.07 -10.72 5.60
CA VAL A 117 10.05 -11.43 6.90
C VAL A 117 8.61 -11.79 7.29
N GLY A 118 7.68 -10.83 7.24
CA GLY A 118 6.28 -11.08 7.59
C GLY A 118 5.53 -11.91 6.55
N GLY A 119 5.94 -11.84 5.28
CA GLY A 119 5.36 -12.58 4.17
C GLY A 119 5.93 -13.98 3.99
N TYR A 120 7.11 -14.29 4.54
CA TYR A 120 7.69 -15.63 4.54
C TYR A 120 6.71 -16.73 4.99
N PRO A 121 6.01 -16.62 6.14
CA PRO A 121 5.02 -17.61 6.54
C PRO A 121 3.83 -17.71 5.59
N SER A 122 3.40 -16.60 4.98
CA SER A 122 2.31 -16.61 4.00
C SER A 122 2.71 -17.29 2.68
N ILE A 123 3.95 -17.09 2.24
CA ILE A 123 4.52 -17.74 1.05
C ILE A 123 4.73 -19.23 1.32
N ALA A 124 5.28 -19.60 2.48
CA ALA A 124 5.41 -21.00 2.90
C ALA A 124 4.04 -21.70 2.94
N ALA A 125 3.03 -21.08 3.54
CA ALA A 125 1.67 -21.63 3.60
C ALA A 125 0.96 -21.73 2.24
N LEU A 126 1.41 -20.98 1.23
CA LEU A 126 0.93 -21.08 -0.16
C LEU A 126 1.67 -22.19 -0.91
N LEU A 127 2.98 -22.33 -0.70
CA LEU A 127 3.79 -23.39 -1.28
C LEU A 127 3.38 -24.78 -0.75
N ASP A 128 3.11 -24.89 0.55
CA ASP A 128 2.61 -26.13 1.15
C ASP A 128 1.23 -26.53 0.59
N TYR A 129 0.38 -25.54 0.26
CA TYR A 129 -0.94 -25.76 -0.34
C TYR A 129 -0.88 -26.13 -1.83
N LEU A 130 0.16 -25.71 -2.55
CA LEU A 130 0.38 -26.05 -3.97
C LEU A 130 1.23 -27.31 -4.15
N GLY A 131 1.95 -27.73 -3.11
CA GLY A 131 2.77 -28.95 -3.06
C GLY A 131 2.04 -30.19 -2.53
N SER A 132 0.85 -30.03 -1.94
CA SER A 132 -0.08 -31.10 -1.52
C SER A 132 -1.17 -31.34 -2.55
#